data_AF-A0A7S0IS17-F1
#
_entry.id   AF-A0A7S0IS17-F1
#
_cell.length_a   1.000
_cell.length_b   1.000
_cell.length_c   1.000
_cell.angle_alpha   90.00
_cell.angle_beta   90.00
_cell.angle_gamma   90.00
#
_symmetry.space_group_name_H-M   'P 1'
#
loop_
_entity.id
_entity.type
_entity.pdbx_description
1 polymer ?
#
loop_
_entity_poly.entity_id
_entity_poly.type
_entity_poly.pdbx_seq_one_letter_code
_entity_poly.pdbx_strand_id
1 'polypeptide(L)'
;WKGKCACTSPPRSMVLHQNFRDGALCGTINATEASHCGIVIDRHIAKTGGTSVRSMLKANAALGCCEYVGFDVSRTWGSHVGFNHRTMGDITETLLHPSTSRSKRLCIEAHVVSNSFWQELDQLRIIPYALNCKVHTIVRVREPLSWYISFFDWAIANRQEMERRRSS
;
A
#
# COMPACT_ATOMS: atom_id res chain seq x y z
N TRP A 1 8.30 -13.60 11.61
CA TRP A 1 6.96 -14.00 11.11
C TRP A 1 6.15 -14.53 12.29
N LYS A 2 5.09 -13.78 12.66
CA LYS A 2 3.91 -14.11 13.50
C LYS A 2 3.43 -12.83 14.20
N GLY A 3 3.00 -11.84 13.41
CA GLY A 3 2.19 -10.72 13.89
C GLY A 3 0.81 -10.88 13.29
N LYS A 4 -0.18 -11.24 14.10
CA LYS A 4 -1.58 -11.37 13.66
C LYS A 4 -2.20 -9.97 13.59
N CYS A 5 -2.48 -9.47 12.39
CA CYS A 5 -3.47 -8.42 12.20
C CYS A 5 -4.84 -9.10 12.10
N ALA A 6 -5.59 -9.16 13.20
CA ALA A 6 -6.95 -9.68 13.20
C ALA A 6 -7.92 -8.56 12.81
N CYS A 7 -8.38 -8.56 11.57
CA CYS A 7 -9.46 -7.72 11.08
C CYS A 7 -10.72 -8.58 10.97
N THR A 8 -11.37 -8.86 12.10
CA THR A 8 -12.68 -9.53 12.12
C THR A 8 -13.63 -8.74 13.01
N SER A 9 -14.72 -8.27 12.43
CA SER A 9 -15.85 -7.63 13.09
C SER A 9 -16.44 -8.52 14.21
N PRO A 10 -16.84 -8.01 15.38
CA PRO A 10 -17.42 -8.84 16.42
C PRO A 10 -18.95 -9.02 16.24
N PRO A 11 -19.52 -10.17 16.64
CA PRO A 11 -20.95 -10.29 16.92
C PRO A 11 -21.28 -9.67 18.29
N ARG A 12 -22.55 -9.32 18.48
CA ARG A 12 -23.11 -8.51 19.58
C ARG A 12 -22.80 -9.02 21.00
N SER A 13 -22.51 -8.05 21.89
CA SER A 13 -22.69 -7.99 23.37
C SER A 13 -22.02 -9.02 24.30
N MET A 14 -21.10 -8.56 25.16
CA MET A 14 -21.10 -8.86 26.62
C MET A 14 -20.03 -8.04 27.36
N VAL A 15 -20.37 -7.57 28.57
CA VAL A 15 -19.57 -6.71 29.47
C VAL A 15 -18.73 -7.56 30.43
N LEU A 16 -17.48 -7.18 30.73
CA LEU A 16 -16.81 -7.47 32.01
C LEU A 16 -15.52 -6.64 32.25
N HIS A 17 -15.25 -6.43 33.53
CA HIS A 17 -14.37 -5.45 34.17
C HIS A 17 -12.85 -5.61 33.94
N GLN A 18 -12.16 -4.47 34.14
CA GLN A 18 -10.71 -4.24 34.14
C GLN A 18 -9.88 -5.20 35.00
N ASN A 19 -8.67 -5.53 34.54
CA ASN A 19 -7.42 -5.31 35.31
C ASN A 19 -6.15 -5.41 34.45
N PHE A 20 -5.18 -4.60 34.83
CA PHE A 20 -3.93 -4.22 34.17
C PHE A 20 -2.82 -5.28 34.34
N ARG A 21 -2.08 -5.63 33.26
CA ARG A 21 -0.60 -5.79 33.17
C ARG A 21 -0.16 -6.63 31.96
N ASP A 22 0.77 -6.06 31.20
CA ASP A 22 1.86 -6.68 30.42
C ASP A 22 1.55 -7.70 29.32
N GLY A 23 1.83 -7.29 28.08
CA GLY A 23 1.85 -8.14 26.88
C GLY A 23 0.67 -7.83 25.97
N ALA A 24 0.94 -7.23 24.81
CA ALA A 24 -0.05 -6.78 23.82
C ALA A 24 -0.99 -7.90 23.36
N LEU A 25 -2.02 -8.14 24.16
CA LEU A 25 -3.20 -8.93 23.86
C LEU A 25 -4.17 -8.04 23.07
N CYS A 26 -4.78 -8.64 22.07
CA CYS A 26 -5.85 -8.06 21.27
C CYS A 26 -7.00 -7.68 22.19
N GLY A 27 -6.98 -6.44 22.70
CA GLY A 27 -8.04 -5.89 23.52
C GLY A 27 -9.31 -5.79 22.70
N THR A 28 -10.43 -6.16 23.30
CA THR A 28 -11.77 -5.78 22.89
C THR A 28 -11.87 -4.26 22.92
N ILE A 29 -11.52 -3.64 21.80
CA ILE A 29 -11.83 -2.23 21.56
C ILE A 29 -13.33 -2.19 21.39
N ASN A 30 -14.05 -1.50 22.28
CA ASN A 30 -15.42 -1.12 22.02
C ASN A 30 -15.45 -0.49 20.62
N ALA A 31 -16.21 -1.07 19.69
CA ALA A 31 -16.27 -0.66 18.28
C ALA A 31 -16.74 0.79 18.08
N THR A 32 -17.03 1.51 19.16
CA THR A 32 -17.41 2.91 19.21
C THR A 32 -16.25 3.90 19.27
N GLU A 33 -14.98 3.47 19.48
CA GLU A 33 -13.89 4.44 19.73
C GLU A 33 -12.60 4.31 18.89
N ALA A 34 -12.55 3.48 17.86
CA ALA A 34 -11.48 3.64 16.87
C ALA A 34 -11.82 3.10 15.49
N SER A 35 -12.64 3.85 14.75
CA SER A 35 -12.60 3.79 13.29
C SER A 35 -11.24 4.34 12.82
N HIS A 36 -10.16 3.56 13.01
CA HIS A 36 -8.83 3.96 12.57
C HIS A 36 -8.83 4.04 11.04
N CYS A 37 -9.05 5.21 10.48
CA CYS A 37 -8.78 5.48 9.09
C CYS A 37 -7.27 5.65 8.89
N GLY A 38 -6.77 5.33 7.70
CA GLY A 38 -5.34 5.47 7.42
C GLY A 38 -4.91 4.99 6.05
N ILE A 39 -3.72 5.38 5.64
CA ILE A 39 -3.13 5.06 4.35
C ILE A 39 -1.70 4.60 4.57
N VAL A 40 -1.34 3.49 3.95
CA VAL A 40 0.05 3.07 3.77
C VAL A 40 0.36 3.14 2.29
N ILE A 41 1.41 3.88 1.92
CA ILE A 41 1.86 4.08 0.55
C ILE A 41 3.28 3.55 0.42
N ASP A 42 3.47 2.47 -0.34
CA ASP A 42 4.79 2.00 -0.73
C ASP A 42 5.20 2.68 -2.04
N ARG A 43 6.19 3.58 -2.00
CA ARG A 43 6.87 4.05 -3.22
C ARG A 43 7.79 2.94 -3.70
N HIS A 44 7.28 2.12 -4.61
CA HIS A 44 7.97 0.96 -5.15
C HIS A 44 8.99 1.38 -6.21
N ILE A 45 10.26 1.44 -5.82
CA ILE A 45 11.39 1.52 -6.73
C ILE A 45 11.70 0.11 -7.25
N ALA A 46 11.79 -0.08 -8.57
CA ALA A 46 12.06 -1.39 -9.15
C ALA A 46 13.28 -2.05 -8.48
N LYS A 47 13.26 -3.37 -8.29
CA LYS A 47 14.41 -4.16 -7.77
C LYS A 47 14.85 -3.89 -6.34
N THR A 48 13.96 -3.34 -5.52
CA THR A 48 14.16 -3.18 -4.06
C THR A 48 13.28 -4.11 -3.22
N GLY A 49 12.83 -5.23 -3.82
CA GLY A 49 11.95 -6.20 -3.16
C GLY A 49 10.46 -5.78 -3.16
N GLY A 50 10.03 -4.93 -4.09
CA GLY A 50 8.64 -4.46 -4.10
C GLY A 50 7.59 -5.53 -4.37
N THR A 51 7.92 -6.63 -5.04
CA THR A 51 7.02 -7.79 -5.11
C THR A 51 6.66 -8.33 -3.73
N SER A 52 7.61 -8.35 -2.79
CA SER A 52 7.38 -8.82 -1.43
C SER A 52 6.44 -7.87 -0.67
N VAL A 53 6.66 -6.56 -0.77
CA VAL A 53 5.79 -5.56 -0.12
C VAL A 53 4.40 -5.53 -0.75
N ARG A 54 4.30 -5.59 -2.09
CA ARG A 54 3.04 -5.77 -2.80
C ARG A 54 2.25 -6.97 -2.28
N SER A 55 2.92 -8.11 -2.12
CA SER A 55 2.28 -9.34 -1.63
C SER A 55 1.77 -9.17 -0.21
N MET A 56 2.54 -8.50 0.65
CA MET A 56 2.10 -8.14 2.01
C MET A 56 0.89 -7.19 1.99
N LEU A 57 0.90 -6.14 1.15
CA LEU A 57 -0.21 -5.19 1.03
C LEU A 57 -1.49 -5.88 0.53
N LYS A 58 -1.38 -6.72 -0.51
CA LYS A 58 -2.48 -7.53 -1.03
C LYS A 58 -3.02 -8.51 0.01
N ALA A 59 -2.14 -9.17 0.77
CA ALA A 59 -2.55 -10.06 1.84
C ALA A 59 -3.34 -9.32 2.94
N ASN A 60 -2.90 -8.13 3.35
CA ASN A 60 -3.64 -7.31 4.31
C ASN A 60 -5.01 -6.87 3.75
N ALA A 61 -5.10 -6.58 2.46
CA ALA A 61 -6.38 -6.26 1.84
C ALA A 61 -7.32 -7.46 1.75
N ALA A 62 -6.81 -8.64 1.42
CA ALA A 62 -7.58 -9.88 1.44
C ALA A 62 -8.12 -10.23 2.84
N LEU A 63 -7.43 -9.79 3.90
CA LEU A 63 -7.88 -9.90 5.29
C LEU A 63 -8.87 -8.80 5.72
N GLY A 64 -9.28 -7.90 4.82
CA GLY A 64 -10.19 -6.79 5.14
C GLY A 64 -9.58 -5.66 5.96
N CYS A 65 -8.24 -5.63 6.11
CA CYS A 65 -7.57 -4.57 6.87
C CYS A 65 -7.45 -3.26 6.10
N CYS A 66 -7.50 -3.29 4.76
CA CYS A 66 -7.44 -2.14 3.88
C CYS A 66 -7.99 -2.47 2.48
N GLU A 67 -8.35 -1.46 1.70
CA GLU A 67 -8.55 -1.58 0.25
C GLU A 67 -7.17 -1.48 -0.43
N TYR A 68 -6.79 -2.50 -1.22
CA TYR A 68 -5.55 -2.47 -1.99
C TYR A 68 -5.74 -1.64 -3.26
N VAL A 69 -4.82 -0.69 -3.47
CA VAL A 69 -4.75 0.13 -4.67
C VAL A 69 -3.38 -0.08 -5.31
N GLY A 70 -3.36 -0.79 -6.44
CA GLY A 70 -2.14 -1.04 -7.22
C GLY A 70 -1.96 0.07 -8.25
N PHE A 71 -0.83 0.78 -8.19
CA PHE A 71 -0.64 2.00 -8.96
C PHE A 71 0.46 1.83 -10.00
N ASP A 72 0.01 1.71 -11.24
CA ASP A 72 0.79 1.95 -12.44
C ASP A 72 0.20 3.20 -13.12
N VAL A 73 0.91 4.34 -13.09
CA VAL A 73 0.57 5.55 -13.87
C VAL A 73 1.15 5.54 -15.28
N SER A 74 1.70 4.41 -15.75
CA SER A 74 1.97 4.31 -17.18
C SER A 74 0.66 4.02 -17.93
N ARG A 75 -0.01 5.08 -18.39
CA ARG A 75 -0.74 5.02 -19.66
C ARG A 75 0.19 4.79 -20.87
N THR A 76 1.48 4.55 -20.65
CA THR A 76 2.50 4.48 -21.71
C THR A 76 2.81 3.08 -22.20
N TRP A 77 2.37 1.99 -21.56
CA TRP A 77 2.51 0.65 -22.13
C TRP A 77 1.28 -0.18 -21.80
N GLY A 78 0.68 -0.81 -22.82
CA GLY A 78 -0.43 -1.73 -22.68
C GLY A 78 -0.08 -2.88 -21.74
N SER A 79 -0.30 -2.67 -20.45
CA SER A 79 -0.01 -3.64 -19.41
C SER A 79 -1.22 -4.56 -19.29
N HIS A 80 -1.10 -5.78 -19.81
CA HIS A 80 -2.13 -6.83 -19.73
C HIS A 80 -2.32 -7.42 -18.32
N VAL A 81 -1.69 -6.84 -17.30
CA VAL A 81 -1.81 -7.29 -15.91
C VAL A 81 -2.78 -6.36 -15.19
N GLY A 82 -3.99 -6.87 -14.92
CA GLY A 82 -5.13 -6.15 -14.34
C GLY A 82 -4.83 -5.51 -12.99
N PHE A 83 -4.26 -4.31 -13.02
CA PHE A 83 -4.11 -3.44 -11.87
C PHE A 83 -5.23 -2.39 -11.86
N ASN A 84 -5.77 -2.09 -10.68
CA ASN A 84 -6.76 -1.03 -10.51
C ASN A 84 -6.06 0.34 -10.55
N HIS A 85 -5.96 0.92 -11.75
CA HIS A 85 -5.34 2.22 -11.97
C HIS A 85 -6.19 3.35 -11.36
N ARG A 86 -5.74 3.95 -10.27
CA ARG A 86 -6.25 5.23 -9.75
C ARG A 86 -5.10 6.20 -9.63
N THR A 87 -5.28 7.47 -9.97
CA THR A 87 -4.26 8.50 -9.74
C THR A 87 -4.25 8.96 -8.27
N MET A 88 -3.20 9.67 -7.82
CA MET A 88 -3.18 10.25 -6.47
C MET A 88 -4.27 11.33 -6.33
N GLY A 89 -4.59 12.03 -7.42
CA GLY A 89 -5.73 12.95 -7.51
C GLY A 89 -7.05 12.25 -7.24
N ASP A 90 -7.32 11.11 -7.92
CA ASP A 90 -8.57 10.34 -7.73
C ASP A 90 -8.71 9.85 -6.27
N ILE A 91 -7.59 9.43 -5.67
CA ILE A 91 -7.55 9.02 -4.25
C ILE A 91 -7.89 10.23 -3.37
N THR A 92 -7.26 11.38 -3.63
CA THR A 92 -7.49 12.62 -2.86
C THR A 92 -8.94 13.06 -2.95
N GLU A 93 -9.52 13.11 -4.15
CA GLU A 93 -10.92 13.46 -4.39
C GLU A 93 -11.87 12.50 -3.66
N THR A 94 -11.62 11.19 -3.75
CA THR A 94 -12.42 10.17 -3.04
C THR A 94 -12.40 10.37 -1.51
N LEU A 95 -11.28 10.85 -0.96
CA LEU A 95 -11.11 11.06 0.48
C LEU A 95 -11.64 12.42 0.96
N LEU A 96 -11.86 13.37 0.07
CA LEU A 96 -12.53 14.63 0.37
C LEU A 96 -14.04 14.44 0.56
N HIS A 97 -14.63 13.43 -0.08
CA HIS A 97 -16.05 13.13 0.07
C HIS A 97 -16.39 12.61 1.50
N PRO A 98 -17.28 13.30 2.25
CA PRO A 98 -17.54 12.97 3.66
C PRO A 98 -18.17 11.59 3.90
N SER A 99 -18.92 11.09 2.91
CA SER A 99 -19.61 9.79 2.97
C SER A 99 -18.66 8.61 2.79
N THR A 100 -17.50 8.82 2.17
CA THR A 100 -16.53 7.77 1.82
C THR A 100 -15.29 7.79 2.70
N SER A 101 -15.01 8.89 3.42
CA SER A 101 -13.69 9.11 4.02
C SER A 101 -13.54 8.62 5.46
N ARG A 102 -14.59 8.64 6.29
CA ARG A 102 -14.46 8.49 7.76
C ARG A 102 -13.92 7.14 8.26
N SER A 103 -13.92 6.10 7.44
CA SER A 103 -13.45 4.76 7.82
C SER A 103 -12.50 4.12 6.82
N LYS A 104 -12.09 4.83 5.76
CA LYS A 104 -11.26 4.24 4.71
C LYS A 104 -9.87 3.87 5.23
N ARG A 105 -9.42 2.70 4.81
CA ARG A 105 -8.06 2.20 5.01
C ARG A 105 -7.50 1.81 3.66
N LEU A 106 -6.38 2.40 3.25
CA LEU A 106 -5.80 2.16 1.93
C LEU A 106 -4.40 1.54 2.04
N CYS A 107 -4.16 0.51 1.24
CA CYS A 107 -2.85 -0.10 1.04
C CYS A 107 -2.42 0.17 -0.41
N ILE A 108 -1.61 1.19 -0.60
CA ILE A 108 -1.23 1.73 -1.90
C ILE A 108 0.18 1.27 -2.25
N GLU A 109 0.35 0.80 -3.48
CA GLU A 109 1.67 0.54 -4.05
C GLU A 109 1.91 1.42 -5.27
N ALA A 110 2.78 2.42 -5.13
CA ALA A 110 3.16 3.40 -6.15
C ALA A 110 4.43 2.97 -6.91
N HIS A 111 4.28 2.22 -8.02
CA HIS A 111 5.40 1.61 -8.76
C HIS A 111 5.96 2.46 -9.90
N VAL A 112 5.09 2.93 -10.80
CA VAL A 112 5.42 4.02 -11.73
C VAL A 112 4.84 5.28 -11.09
N VAL A 113 5.53 6.41 -11.11
CA VAL A 113 5.02 7.68 -10.55
C VAL A 113 5.45 8.85 -11.44
N SER A 114 4.66 9.92 -11.47
CA SER A 114 5.03 11.19 -12.12
C SER A 114 6.09 11.94 -11.30
N ASN A 115 6.72 12.95 -11.92
CA ASN A 115 7.63 13.86 -11.21
C ASN A 115 6.92 14.68 -10.11
N SER A 116 5.60 14.88 -10.24
CA SER A 116 4.76 15.57 -9.26
C SER A 116 4.36 14.71 -8.06
N PHE A 117 4.72 13.42 -8.02
CA PHE A 117 4.28 12.49 -6.98
C PHE A 117 4.51 12.99 -5.54
N TRP A 118 5.68 13.57 -5.27
CA TRP A 118 5.98 14.07 -3.91
C TRP A 118 5.13 15.28 -3.56
N GLN A 119 4.91 16.18 -4.51
CA GLN A 119 4.03 17.33 -4.33
C GLN A 119 2.57 16.90 -4.11
N GLU A 120 2.09 15.92 -4.89
CA GLU A 120 0.74 15.34 -4.73
C GLU A 120 0.59 14.62 -3.38
N LEU A 121 1.64 13.94 -2.92
CA LEU A 121 1.67 13.31 -1.60
C LEU A 121 1.62 14.34 -0.47
N ASP A 122 2.29 15.47 -0.62
CA ASP A 122 2.23 16.56 0.37
C ASP A 122 0.84 17.22 0.36
N GLN A 123 0.20 17.36 -0.81
CA GLN A 123 -1.20 17.79 -0.89
C GLN A 123 -2.15 16.80 -0.20
N LEU A 124 -1.95 15.49 -0.38
CA LEU A 124 -2.73 14.46 0.31
C LEU A 124 -2.59 14.57 1.84
N ARG A 125 -1.43 14.98 2.36
CA ARG A 125 -1.18 15.07 3.82
C ARG A 125 -1.88 16.25 4.49
N ILE A 126 -2.35 17.23 3.72
CA ILE A 126 -3.00 18.45 4.27
C ILE A 126 -4.52 18.44 4.10
N ILE A 127 -5.11 17.45 3.44
CA ILE A 127 -6.57 17.37 3.31
C ILE A 127 -7.23 17.00 4.65
N PRO A 128 -8.50 17.35 4.88
CA PRO A 128 -9.20 17.06 6.13
C PRO A 128 -9.16 15.59 6.58
N TYR A 129 -9.12 14.65 5.63
CA TYR A 129 -8.92 13.23 5.94
C TYR A 129 -7.55 12.99 6.62
N ALA A 130 -6.45 13.49 6.07
CA ALA A 130 -5.10 13.26 6.60
C ALA A 130 -4.82 14.01 7.91
N LEU A 131 -5.61 15.05 8.23
CA LEU A 131 -5.58 15.70 9.54
C LEU A 131 -6.16 14.80 10.65
N ASN A 132 -7.04 13.86 10.30
CA ASN A 132 -7.70 12.96 11.24
C ASN A 132 -7.22 11.50 11.13
N CYS A 133 -6.59 11.14 10.02
CA CYS A 133 -6.20 9.78 9.66
C CYS A 133 -4.69 9.71 9.38
N LYS A 134 -4.05 8.59 9.73
CA LYS A 134 -2.59 8.45 9.53
C LYS A 134 -2.26 8.20 8.06
N VAL A 135 -1.31 8.95 7.51
CA VAL A 135 -0.74 8.71 6.18
C VAL A 135 0.73 8.35 6.33
N HIS A 136 1.06 7.08 6.05
CA HIS A 136 2.42 6.56 6.12
C HIS A 136 2.96 6.29 4.73
N THR A 137 4.18 6.75 4.48
CA THR A 137 4.89 6.50 3.23
C THR A 137 6.11 5.65 3.51
N ILE A 138 6.26 4.57 2.74
CA ILE A 138 7.39 3.65 2.79
C ILE A 138 8.17 3.86 1.51
N VAL A 139 9.46 4.13 1.63
CA VAL A 139 10.40 4.16 0.50
C VAL A 139 11.52 3.21 0.84
N ARG A 140 11.84 2.33 -0.11
CA ARG A 140 12.89 1.33 0.07
C ARG A 140 13.96 1.56 -0.97
N VAL A 141 15.18 1.68 -0.48
CA VAL A 141 16.39 1.80 -1.28
C VAL A 141 17.23 0.55 -1.11
N ARG A 142 18.09 0.30 -2.09
CA ARG A 142 19.07 -0.78 -2.08
C ARG A 142 20.44 -0.16 -2.38
N GLU A 143 21.49 -0.84 -1.96
CA GLU A 143 22.86 -0.48 -2.34
C GLU A 143 22.94 -0.30 -3.88
N PRO A 144 23.49 0.84 -4.37
CA PRO A 144 23.39 1.22 -5.78
C PRO A 144 23.90 0.20 -6.78
N LEU A 145 25.06 -0.41 -6.54
CA LEU A 145 25.66 -1.39 -7.47
C LEU A 145 24.80 -2.67 -7.52
N SER A 146 24.37 -3.16 -6.37
CA SER A 146 23.49 -4.33 -6.23
C SER A 146 22.13 -4.09 -6.88
N TRP A 147 21.62 -2.86 -6.79
CA TRP A 147 20.41 -2.46 -7.50
C TRP A 147 20.62 -2.47 -9.01
N TYR A 148 21.72 -1.86 -9.48
CA TYR A 148 22.04 -1.77 -10.92
C TYR A 148 22.18 -3.16 -11.54
N ILE A 149 22.98 -4.05 -10.94
CA ILE A 149 23.16 -5.43 -11.43
C ILE A 149 21.79 -6.12 -11.51
N SER A 150 21.00 -6.05 -10.44
CA SER A 150 19.67 -6.67 -10.41
C SER A 150 18.69 -6.10 -11.45
N PHE A 151 18.81 -4.81 -11.77
CA PHE A 151 18.02 -4.18 -12.83
C PHE A 151 18.52 -4.58 -14.22
N PHE A 152 19.83 -4.55 -14.44
CA PHE A 152 20.47 -4.91 -15.70
C PHE A 152 20.15 -6.35 -16.10
N ASP A 153 20.33 -7.30 -15.18
CA ASP A 153 20.03 -8.72 -15.42
C ASP A 153 18.57 -8.91 -15.83
N TRP A 154 17.66 -8.22 -15.15
CA TRP A 154 16.24 -8.31 -15.42
C TRP A 154 15.81 -7.62 -16.72
N ALA A 155 16.25 -6.39 -16.97
CA ALA A 155 15.75 -5.55 -18.05
C ALA A 155 16.51 -5.76 -19.36
N ILE A 156 17.82 -6.01 -19.30
CA ILE A 156 18.71 -6.00 -20.46
C ILE A 156 19.16 -7.42 -20.79
N ALA A 157 19.84 -8.11 -19.88
CA ALA A 157 20.44 -9.41 -20.16
C ALA A 157 19.38 -10.45 -20.59
N ASN A 158 18.25 -10.51 -19.88
CA ASN A 158 17.14 -11.39 -20.26
C ASN A 158 16.56 -11.07 -21.65
N ARG A 159 16.48 -9.79 -22.05
CA ARG A 159 15.95 -9.43 -23.37
C ARG A 159 16.90 -9.87 -24.49
N GLN A 160 18.19 -9.65 -24.30
CA GLN A 160 19.22 -10.06 -25.26
C GLN A 160 19.25 -11.58 -25.46
N GLU A 161 19.14 -12.36 -24.37
CA GLU A 161 19.07 -13.82 -24.48
C GLU A 161 17.78 -14.29 -25.18
N MET A 162 16.65 -13.64 -24.93
CA MET A 162 15.40 -13.93 -25.65
C MET A 162 15.51 -13.63 -27.15
N GLU A 163 16.14 -12.52 -27.53
CA GLU A 163 16.40 -12.16 -28.93
C GLU A 163 17.33 -13.18 -29.60
N ARG A 164 18.42 -13.58 -28.92
CA ARG A 164 19.35 -14.59 -29.42
C ARG A 164 18.66 -15.92 -29.72
N ARG A 165 17.80 -16.39 -28.81
CA ARG A 165 17.01 -17.63 -28.98
C ARG A 165 15.98 -17.56 -30.11
N ARG A 166 15.51 -16.38 -30.49
CA ARG A 166 14.58 -16.21 -31.62
C ARG A 166 15.28 -16.21 -32.97
N SER A 167 16.57 -15.88 -32.99
CA SER A 167 17.40 -15.83 -34.20
C SER A 167 18.18 -17.11 -34.47
N SER A 168 18.04 -18.13 -33.61
CA SER A 168 18.64 -19.48 -33.77
C SER A 168 17.57 -20.48 -34.18
#